data_AF-A0A9E7D6Z2-F1
#
_entry.id   AF-A0A9E7D6Z2-F1
#
_cell.length_a   1.000
_cell.length_b   1.000
_cell.length_c   1.000
_cell.angle_alpha   90.00
_cell.angle_beta   90.00
_cell.angle_gamma   90.00
#
_symmetry.space_group_name_H-M   'P 1'
#
loop_
_entity.id
_entity.type
_entity.pdbx_description
1 polymer ?
#
loop_
_entity_poly.entity_id
_entity_poly.type
_entity_poly.pdbx_seq_one_letter_code
_entity_poly.pdbx_strand_id
1 'polypeptide(L)'
;MSMRPAMLGLALNVLAACAVLGFAAPAGATNYLCNQAFALCTSAPCIPQPGNPDVSICVCEMQEGPNLATVPCDTVRPSTDANGVRTVYSQFALTQFQQGKQGLRCPSGTPWSQCLNKICTVDPANPDKAICACDIVRTGEWQTAGGDCQAATCGTAYWSGALLADSRNNADFMMQQLKMPASPAEACPVPTP
;
A
#
# COMPACT_ATOMS: atom_id res chain seq x y z
N MET A 1 56.80 56.54 -13.98
CA MET A 1 55.81 55.46 -14.16
C MET A 1 54.52 56.09 -14.64
N SER A 2 54.15 55.78 -15.88
CA SER A 2 53.10 56.48 -16.65
C SER A 2 51.82 55.64 -16.62
N MET A 3 50.71 56.22 -16.16
CA MET A 3 49.38 55.60 -16.20
C MET A 3 48.59 56.17 -17.37
N ARG A 4 48.22 55.30 -18.31
CA ARG A 4 47.19 55.53 -19.33
C ARG A 4 45.92 54.80 -18.91
N PRO A 5 44.72 55.41 -18.95
CA PRO A 5 43.48 54.66 -19.03
C PRO A 5 42.98 54.65 -20.48
N ALA A 6 42.74 53.47 -21.03
CA ALA A 6 41.98 53.30 -22.27
C ALA A 6 40.61 52.71 -21.92
N MET A 7 39.56 53.42 -22.32
CA MET A 7 38.18 52.96 -22.36
C MET A 7 37.96 51.95 -23.51
N LEU A 8 36.72 51.43 -23.58
CA LEU A 8 36.06 50.61 -24.60
C LEU A 8 36.32 49.09 -24.47
N GLY A 9 35.31 48.23 -24.45
CA GLY A 9 33.90 48.44 -24.74
C GLY A 9 33.10 47.14 -24.63
N LEU A 10 31.78 47.37 -24.53
CA LEU A 10 30.63 46.47 -24.57
C LEU A 10 30.80 45.14 -25.37
N ALA A 11 30.45 44.03 -24.73
CA ALA A 11 29.87 42.87 -25.40
C ALA A 11 28.87 42.17 -24.45
N LEU A 12 27.60 42.52 -24.60
CA LEU A 12 26.47 41.96 -23.88
C LEU A 12 26.09 40.62 -24.55
N ASN A 13 26.51 39.49 -23.98
CA ASN A 13 26.06 38.17 -24.44
C ASN A 13 24.79 37.77 -23.66
N VAL A 14 23.62 38.00 -24.25
CA VAL A 14 22.34 37.48 -23.74
C VAL A 14 22.20 36.03 -24.22
N LEU A 15 22.61 35.08 -23.38
CA LEU A 15 22.28 33.67 -23.56
C LEU A 15 20.85 33.43 -23.06
N ALA A 16 19.93 33.26 -24.01
CA ALA A 16 18.56 32.83 -23.73
C ALA A 16 18.55 31.40 -23.19
N ALA A 17 18.28 31.25 -21.90
CA ALA A 17 18.05 29.95 -21.27
C ALA A 17 16.61 29.50 -21.54
N CYS A 18 16.42 28.59 -22.49
CA CYS A 18 15.17 27.84 -22.62
C CYS A 18 15.06 26.86 -21.43
N ALA A 19 14.36 27.28 -20.37
CA ALA A 19 13.95 26.39 -19.29
C ALA A 19 12.88 25.43 -19.81
N VAL A 20 13.29 24.21 -20.20
CA VAL A 20 12.38 23.10 -20.43
C VAL A 20 11.87 22.65 -19.07
N LEU A 21 10.72 23.19 -18.66
CA LEU A 21 9.95 22.65 -17.54
C LEU A 21 9.37 21.31 -17.97
N GLY A 22 10.16 20.25 -17.78
CA GLY A 22 9.67 18.88 -17.86
C GLY A 22 8.66 18.66 -16.74
N PHE A 23 7.38 18.57 -17.08
CA PHE A 23 6.37 18.03 -16.18
C PHE A 23 6.72 16.55 -15.93
N ALA A 24 7.44 16.27 -14.84
CA ALA A 24 7.56 14.91 -14.35
C ALA A 24 6.16 14.45 -13.93
N ALA A 25 5.58 13.53 -14.72
CA ALA A 25 4.40 12.81 -14.28
C ALA A 25 4.70 12.15 -12.93
N PRO A 26 3.76 12.16 -11.97
CA PRO A 26 3.96 11.45 -10.71
C PRO A 26 4.29 10.00 -11.04
N ALA A 27 5.44 9.53 -10.58
CA ALA A 27 5.82 8.13 -10.71
C ALA A 27 4.74 7.30 -10.01
N GLY A 28 3.96 6.54 -10.78
CA GLY A 28 3.08 5.52 -10.21
C GLY A 28 3.90 4.61 -9.33
N ALA A 29 3.39 4.26 -8.15
CA ALA A 29 4.13 3.42 -7.21
C ALA A 29 4.52 2.10 -7.88
N THR A 30 5.82 1.79 -7.89
CA THR A 30 6.34 0.57 -8.50
C THR A 30 6.01 -0.64 -7.63
N ASN A 31 5.49 -1.71 -8.23
CA ASN A 31 5.25 -2.97 -7.54
C ASN A 31 6.53 -3.83 -7.50
N TYR A 32 6.81 -4.43 -6.35
CA TYR A 32 7.95 -5.31 -6.11
C TYR A 32 7.46 -6.68 -5.65
N LEU A 33 8.02 -7.74 -6.25
CA LEU A 33 7.81 -9.11 -5.79
C LEU A 33 8.85 -9.40 -4.70
N CYS A 34 8.37 -9.55 -3.47
CA CYS A 34 9.18 -9.97 -2.34
C CYS A 34 8.91 -11.43 -2.02
N ASN A 35 9.81 -12.07 -1.27
CA ASN A 35 9.66 -13.43 -0.79
C ASN A 35 10.20 -13.52 0.65
N GLN A 36 9.32 -13.26 1.62
CA GLN A 36 9.68 -13.09 3.03
C GLN A 36 8.44 -13.27 3.92
N ALA A 37 8.62 -13.28 5.24
CA ALA A 37 7.49 -13.23 6.19
C ALA A 37 6.80 -11.87 6.16
N PHE A 38 5.48 -11.84 6.27
CA PHE A 38 4.69 -10.61 6.18
C PHE A 38 3.35 -10.75 6.92
N ALA A 39 2.69 -9.61 7.15
CA ALA A 39 1.33 -9.56 7.67
C ALA A 39 0.33 -9.44 6.49
N LEU A 40 -0.60 -10.38 6.37
CA LEU A 40 -1.66 -10.35 5.36
C LEU A 40 -2.93 -9.73 5.97
N CYS A 41 -3.14 -8.46 5.66
CA CYS A 41 -4.24 -7.68 6.22
C CYS A 41 -5.49 -7.64 5.33
N THR A 42 -5.50 -8.16 4.11
CA THR A 42 -6.54 -7.87 3.09
C THR A 42 -7.99 -8.16 3.51
N SER A 43 -8.22 -9.01 4.50
CA SER A 43 -9.54 -9.28 5.10
C SER A 43 -9.68 -8.86 6.58
N ALA A 44 -8.70 -8.13 7.12
CA ALA A 44 -8.62 -7.85 8.55
C ALA A 44 -9.64 -6.78 8.97
N PRO A 45 -10.44 -7.03 10.03
CA PRO A 45 -11.18 -5.96 10.69
C PRO A 45 -10.20 -5.11 11.51
N CYS A 46 -10.37 -3.79 11.45
CA CYS A 46 -9.57 -2.86 12.23
C CYS A 46 -10.44 -1.96 13.10
N ILE A 47 -9.82 -1.41 14.15
CA ILE A 47 -10.42 -0.44 15.06
C ILE A 47 -9.62 0.87 15.00
N PRO A 48 -10.25 2.04 15.19
CA PRO A 48 -9.51 3.29 15.31
C PRO A 48 -8.54 3.25 16.49
N GLN A 49 -7.36 3.83 16.32
CA GLN A 49 -6.43 4.00 17.42
C GLN A 49 -6.96 5.06 18.39
N PRO A 50 -7.08 4.76 19.70
CA PRO A 50 -7.45 5.76 20.68
C PRO A 50 -6.50 6.96 20.64
N GLY A 51 -7.07 8.17 20.54
CA GLY A 51 -6.30 9.41 20.50
C GLY A 51 -5.65 9.75 19.14
N ASN A 52 -5.80 8.92 18.11
CA ASN A 52 -5.35 9.23 16.76
C ASN A 52 -6.43 8.87 15.71
N PRO A 53 -7.17 9.86 15.18
CA PRO A 53 -8.30 9.61 14.26
C PRO A 53 -7.88 9.21 12.84
N ASP A 54 -6.59 9.29 12.52
CA ASP A 54 -6.02 9.00 11.21
C ASP A 54 -5.36 7.62 11.15
N VAL A 55 -5.30 6.92 12.28
CA VAL A 55 -4.69 5.60 12.41
C VAL A 55 -5.70 4.57 12.91
N SER A 56 -5.62 3.38 12.35
CA SER A 56 -6.36 2.19 12.76
C SER A 56 -5.40 1.08 13.15
N ILE A 57 -5.83 0.24 14.08
CA ILE A 57 -5.10 -0.94 14.53
C ILE A 57 -5.81 -2.16 13.95
N CYS A 58 -5.08 -2.92 13.14
CA CYS A 58 -5.57 -4.14 12.49
C CYS A 58 -4.85 -5.36 13.09
N VAL A 59 -5.58 -6.46 13.25
CA VAL A 59 -4.99 -7.78 13.55
C VAL A 59 -4.98 -8.59 12.27
N CYS A 60 -3.79 -8.88 11.77
CA CYS A 60 -3.57 -9.50 10.47
C CYS A 60 -2.96 -10.90 10.62
N GLU A 61 -3.16 -11.76 9.62
CA GLU A 61 -2.57 -13.10 9.61
C GLU A 61 -1.08 -13.01 9.25
N MET A 62 -0.23 -13.73 9.96
CA MET A 62 1.14 -13.94 9.54
C MET A 62 1.18 -14.92 8.38
N GLN A 63 1.98 -14.59 7.37
CA GLN A 63 2.20 -15.39 6.19
C GLN A 63 3.68 -15.38 5.82
N GLU A 64 4.06 -16.33 4.98
CA GLU A 64 5.39 -16.41 4.38
C GLU A 64 5.26 -16.73 2.89
N GLY A 65 6.23 -16.29 2.11
CA GLY A 65 6.32 -16.59 0.69
C GLY A 65 6.15 -15.36 -0.21
N PRO A 66 5.81 -15.58 -1.49
CA PRO A 66 5.67 -14.51 -2.47
C PRO A 66 4.61 -13.49 -2.08
N ASN A 67 4.98 -12.22 -2.07
CA ASN A 67 4.10 -11.12 -1.72
C ASN A 67 4.49 -9.85 -2.48
N LEU A 68 3.61 -8.85 -2.45
CA LEU A 68 3.77 -7.56 -3.10
C LEU A 68 3.99 -6.45 -2.09
N ALA A 69 5.01 -5.63 -2.37
CA ALA A 69 5.18 -4.30 -1.81
C ALA A 69 5.09 -3.24 -2.92
N THR A 70 4.72 -2.00 -2.56
CA THR A 70 4.83 -0.83 -3.46
C THR A 70 6.09 0.02 -3.17
N VAL A 71 7.02 -0.56 -2.41
CA VAL A 71 8.35 -0.03 -2.08
C VAL A 71 9.37 -1.17 -2.18
N PRO A 72 10.67 -0.89 -2.35
CA PRO A 72 11.68 -1.94 -2.49
C PRO A 72 11.66 -2.93 -1.31
N CYS A 73 11.80 -4.23 -1.58
CA CYS A 73 11.64 -5.27 -0.55
C CYS A 73 12.56 -5.09 0.67
N ASP A 74 13.78 -4.56 0.47
CA ASP A 74 14.73 -4.31 1.56
C ASP A 74 14.26 -3.23 2.55
N THR A 75 13.36 -2.33 2.16
CA THR A 75 12.81 -1.29 3.06
C THR A 75 11.66 -1.79 3.92
N VAL A 76 11.09 -2.95 3.58
CA VAL A 76 9.99 -3.61 4.27
C VAL A 76 10.39 -5.01 4.73
N ARG A 77 11.66 -5.19 5.07
CA ARG A 77 12.21 -6.48 5.47
C ARG A 77 11.90 -6.79 6.94
N PRO A 78 11.45 -8.03 7.26
CA PRO A 78 11.29 -8.46 8.64
C PRO A 78 12.58 -8.31 9.46
N SER A 79 12.43 -7.96 10.73
CA SER A 79 13.54 -7.83 11.66
C SER A 79 13.15 -8.25 13.07
N THR A 80 14.14 -8.41 13.94
CA THR A 80 13.93 -8.68 15.36
C THR A 80 14.89 -7.80 16.13
N ASP A 81 14.36 -7.04 17.09
CA ASP A 81 15.18 -6.16 17.91
C ASP A 81 15.91 -6.92 19.03
N ALA A 82 16.73 -6.21 19.80
CA ALA A 82 17.49 -6.79 20.92
C ALA A 82 16.59 -7.35 22.04
N ASN A 83 15.32 -6.95 22.10
CA ASN A 83 14.35 -7.43 23.09
C ASN A 83 13.52 -8.61 22.56
N GLY A 84 13.80 -9.10 21.35
CA GLY A 84 13.05 -10.18 20.71
C GLY A 84 11.72 -9.74 20.08
N VAL A 85 11.45 -8.43 19.98
CA VAL A 85 10.25 -7.92 19.30
C VAL A 85 10.44 -8.09 17.80
N ARG A 86 9.54 -8.87 17.20
CA ARG A 86 9.56 -9.16 15.76
C ARG A 86 8.74 -8.11 15.02
N THR A 87 9.40 -7.41 14.12
CA THR A 87 8.79 -6.44 13.21
C THR A 87 8.62 -7.08 11.84
N VAL A 88 7.44 -6.92 11.27
CA VAL A 88 7.11 -7.29 9.89
C VAL A 88 6.35 -6.14 9.24
N TYR A 89 5.98 -6.30 7.98
CA TYR A 89 5.21 -5.29 7.25
C TYR A 89 3.98 -5.94 6.65
N SER A 90 2.91 -5.15 6.53
CA SER A 90 1.72 -5.59 5.82
C SER A 90 1.95 -5.55 4.32
N GLN A 91 1.79 -6.69 3.66
CA GLN A 91 2.07 -6.87 2.23
C GLN A 91 0.89 -7.60 1.58
N PHE A 92 0.74 -7.42 0.28
CA PHE A 92 -0.36 -8.02 -0.47
C PHE A 92 0.02 -9.41 -0.99
N ALA A 93 -0.91 -10.36 -0.89
CA ALA A 93 -0.79 -11.67 -1.51
C ALA A 93 -2.15 -12.19 -1.95
N LEU A 94 -2.16 -13.09 -2.94
CA LEU A 94 -3.39 -13.69 -3.47
C LEU A 94 -3.94 -14.83 -2.59
N THR A 95 -3.23 -15.21 -1.53
CA THR A 95 -3.51 -16.41 -0.72
C THR A 95 -4.94 -16.47 -0.18
N GLN A 96 -5.48 -15.35 0.33
CA GLN A 96 -6.86 -15.32 0.82
C GLN A 96 -7.90 -15.55 -0.28
N PHE A 97 -7.65 -15.01 -1.48
CA PHE A 97 -8.52 -15.25 -2.63
C PHE A 97 -8.42 -16.69 -3.13
N GLN A 98 -7.22 -17.28 -3.11
CA GLN A 98 -7.03 -18.71 -3.39
C GLN A 98 -7.75 -19.62 -2.37
N GLN A 99 -8.00 -19.11 -1.16
CA GLN A 99 -8.77 -19.77 -0.11
C GLN A 99 -10.28 -19.48 -0.19
N GLY A 100 -10.75 -18.86 -1.28
CA GLY A 100 -12.17 -18.64 -1.55
C GLY A 100 -12.74 -17.33 -1.00
N LYS A 101 -11.92 -16.44 -0.44
CA LYS A 101 -12.37 -15.06 -0.19
C LYS A 101 -12.62 -14.35 -1.51
N GLN A 102 -13.61 -13.47 -1.53
CA GLN A 102 -13.98 -12.68 -2.70
C GLN A 102 -13.79 -11.19 -2.41
N GLY A 103 -13.58 -10.40 -3.46
CA GLY A 103 -13.43 -8.95 -3.36
C GLY A 103 -14.77 -8.26 -3.15
N LEU A 104 -15.04 -7.82 -1.92
CA LEU A 104 -16.18 -6.97 -1.58
C LEU A 104 -15.85 -5.52 -1.95
N ARG A 105 -16.66 -4.92 -2.83
CA ARG A 105 -16.60 -3.49 -3.13
C ARG A 105 -17.40 -2.70 -2.13
N CYS A 106 -16.83 -1.60 -1.66
CA CYS A 106 -17.43 -0.70 -0.71
C CYS A 106 -17.47 0.73 -1.25
N PRO A 107 -18.55 1.48 -0.96
CA PRO A 107 -18.73 2.82 -1.49
C PRO A 107 -17.76 3.82 -0.84
N SER A 108 -17.47 4.90 -1.58
CA SER A 108 -16.76 6.07 -1.05
C SER A 108 -17.49 6.68 0.15
N GLY A 109 -16.75 7.31 1.06
CA GLY A 109 -17.28 7.94 2.28
C GLY A 109 -17.35 7.02 3.49
N THR A 110 -17.19 5.70 3.31
CA THR A 110 -17.03 4.75 4.42
C THR A 110 -15.54 4.65 4.80
N PRO A 111 -15.14 4.84 6.07
CA PRO A 111 -13.75 4.76 6.46
C PRO A 111 -13.20 3.34 6.33
N TRP A 112 -11.98 3.21 5.81
CA TRP A 112 -11.27 1.94 5.64
C TRP A 112 -9.78 2.08 5.96
N SER A 113 -9.08 0.97 6.08
CA SER A 113 -7.68 0.94 6.53
C SER A 113 -6.72 0.60 5.39
N GLN A 114 -5.83 1.53 5.03
CA GLN A 114 -4.75 1.29 4.08
C GLN A 114 -3.52 0.73 4.80
N CYS A 115 -3.35 -0.58 4.71
CA CYS A 115 -2.29 -1.31 5.42
C CYS A 115 -1.07 -1.63 4.56
N LEU A 116 -1.12 -1.46 3.23
CA LEU A 116 0.01 -1.88 2.38
C LEU A 116 1.30 -1.12 2.75
N ASN A 117 2.39 -1.88 2.94
CA ASN A 117 3.71 -1.48 3.43
C ASN A 117 3.74 -0.91 4.86
N LYS A 118 2.66 -1.00 5.63
CA LYS A 118 2.63 -0.49 7.01
C LYS A 118 3.38 -1.41 7.95
N ILE A 119 4.04 -0.83 8.93
CA ILE A 119 4.77 -1.56 9.96
C ILE A 119 3.79 -2.33 10.85
N CYS A 120 4.18 -3.54 11.21
CA CYS A 120 3.43 -4.41 12.10
C CYS A 120 4.36 -5.06 13.13
N THR A 121 3.83 -5.32 14.30
CA THR A 121 4.52 -6.09 15.34
C THR A 121 3.87 -7.46 15.42
N VAL A 122 4.66 -8.53 15.33
CA VAL A 122 4.14 -9.90 15.55
C VAL A 122 3.67 -10.02 16.99
N ASP A 123 2.48 -10.58 17.21
CA ASP A 123 1.95 -10.80 18.55
C ASP A 123 2.80 -11.87 19.27
N PRO A 124 3.48 -11.52 20.38
CA PRO A 124 4.30 -12.48 21.12
C PRO A 124 3.46 -13.59 21.78
N ALA A 125 2.17 -13.37 22.03
CA ALA A 125 1.25 -14.38 22.55
C ALA A 125 0.67 -15.28 21.45
N ASN A 126 0.64 -14.81 20.21
CA ASN A 126 0.18 -15.57 19.05
C ASN A 126 1.00 -15.23 17.79
N PRO A 127 2.09 -15.99 17.53
CA PRO A 127 3.01 -15.67 16.44
C PRO A 127 2.41 -15.84 15.03
N ASP A 128 1.19 -16.38 14.92
CA ASP A 128 0.42 -16.45 13.67
C ASP A 128 -0.34 -15.13 13.39
N LYS A 129 -0.25 -14.14 14.29
CA LYS A 129 -0.87 -12.81 14.15
C LYS A 129 0.16 -11.70 14.20
N ALA A 130 -0.16 -10.60 13.52
CA ALA A 130 0.56 -9.34 13.66
C ALA A 130 -0.41 -8.18 13.85
N ILE A 131 -0.01 -7.22 14.67
CA ILE A 131 -0.75 -5.99 14.93
C ILE A 131 -0.12 -4.88 14.09
N CYS A 132 -0.91 -4.32 13.17
CA CYS A 132 -0.47 -3.29 12.24
C CYS A 132 -1.12 -1.95 12.54
N ALA A 133 -0.35 -0.87 12.41
CA ALA A 133 -0.87 0.50 12.46
C ALA A 133 -1.07 1.02 11.03
N CYS A 134 -2.32 1.13 10.60
CA CYS A 134 -2.69 1.45 9.22
C CYS A 134 -3.34 2.83 9.11
N ASP A 135 -3.15 3.51 7.98
CA ASP A 135 -3.77 4.82 7.75
C ASP A 135 -5.27 4.63 7.51
N ILE A 136 -6.08 5.51 8.08
CA ILE A 136 -7.51 5.57 7.80
C ILE A 136 -7.73 6.42 6.54
N VAL A 137 -8.41 5.84 5.56
CA VAL A 137 -8.81 6.52 4.32
C VAL A 137 -10.33 6.64 4.30
N ARG A 138 -10.83 7.79 3.81
CA ARG A 138 -12.27 8.13 3.82
C ARG A 138 -12.82 8.44 2.42
N THR A 139 -11.96 8.36 1.42
CA THR A 139 -12.26 8.76 0.04
C THR A 139 -12.06 7.59 -0.91
N GLY A 140 -12.77 7.66 -2.04
CA GLY A 140 -12.67 6.68 -3.11
C GLY A 140 -13.46 5.40 -2.82
N GLU A 141 -13.89 4.75 -3.89
CA GLU A 141 -14.40 3.39 -3.80
C GLU A 141 -13.23 2.44 -3.55
N TRP A 142 -13.47 1.43 -2.73
CA TRP A 142 -12.43 0.54 -2.23
C TRP A 142 -12.91 -0.91 -2.21
N GLN A 143 -11.95 -1.82 -2.08
CA GLN A 143 -12.18 -3.25 -2.02
C GLN A 143 -11.50 -3.85 -0.79
N THR A 144 -12.16 -4.83 -0.17
CA THR A 144 -11.61 -5.69 0.88
C THR A 144 -11.94 -7.15 0.60
N ALA A 145 -11.19 -8.08 1.18
CA ALA A 145 -11.55 -9.50 1.25
C ALA A 145 -12.33 -9.83 2.55
N GLY A 146 -12.60 -8.83 3.40
CA GLY A 146 -13.42 -8.95 4.59
C GLY A 146 -14.92 -8.79 4.30
N GLY A 147 -15.74 -8.92 5.34
CA GLY A 147 -17.18 -8.67 5.24
C GLY A 147 -18.01 -9.74 4.52
N ASP A 148 -17.39 -10.86 4.09
CA ASP A 148 -18.07 -12.04 3.54
C ASP A 148 -19.11 -11.71 2.46
N CYS A 149 -18.75 -10.82 1.54
CA CYS A 149 -19.61 -10.31 0.46
C CYS A 149 -20.90 -9.59 0.88
N GLN A 150 -20.99 -9.13 2.13
CA GLN A 150 -22.12 -8.36 2.62
C GLN A 150 -21.81 -6.86 2.57
N ALA A 151 -22.30 -6.13 1.57
CA ALA A 151 -22.04 -4.69 1.44
C ALA A 151 -22.42 -3.86 2.68
N ALA A 152 -23.40 -4.30 3.47
CA ALA A 152 -23.78 -3.67 4.73
C ALA A 152 -22.64 -3.68 5.78
N THR A 153 -21.69 -4.62 5.69
CA THR A 153 -20.56 -4.69 6.63
C THR A 153 -19.45 -3.69 6.31
N CYS A 154 -19.48 -3.00 5.17
CA CYS A 154 -18.47 -2.00 4.82
C CYS A 154 -18.29 -0.95 5.95
N GLY A 155 -19.37 -0.61 6.67
CA GLY A 155 -19.35 0.36 7.77
C GLY A 155 -19.29 -0.22 9.19
N THR A 156 -19.19 -1.54 9.35
CA THR A 156 -19.20 -2.18 10.68
C THR A 156 -17.80 -2.27 11.31
N ALA A 157 -16.76 -2.10 10.51
CA ALA A 157 -15.37 -2.05 10.93
C ALA A 157 -14.57 -1.18 9.97
N TYR A 158 -13.36 -0.78 10.37
CA TYR A 158 -12.42 -0.11 9.49
C TYR A 158 -11.67 -1.20 8.72
N TRP A 159 -12.36 -1.88 7.80
CA TRP A 159 -11.76 -3.02 7.11
C TRP A 159 -10.48 -2.60 6.38
N SER A 160 -9.47 -3.45 6.44
CA SER A 160 -8.31 -3.25 5.58
C SER A 160 -8.69 -3.51 4.12
N GLY A 161 -8.20 -2.64 3.24
CA GLY A 161 -8.52 -2.69 1.83
C GLY A 161 -7.55 -1.88 0.99
N ALA A 162 -7.94 -1.65 -0.26
CA ALA A 162 -7.26 -0.74 -1.16
C ALA A 162 -8.28 -0.09 -2.10
N LEU A 163 -7.91 1.02 -2.74
CA LEU A 163 -8.71 1.58 -3.83
C LEU A 163 -8.92 0.54 -4.93
N LEU A 164 -10.01 0.64 -5.69
CA LEU A 164 -10.32 -0.36 -6.72
C LEU A 164 -9.21 -0.49 -7.78
N ALA A 165 -8.60 0.63 -8.17
CA ALA A 165 -7.49 0.64 -9.13
C ALA A 165 -6.23 -0.04 -8.56
N ASP A 166 -5.86 0.29 -7.32
CA ASP A 166 -4.71 -0.31 -6.65
C ASP A 166 -4.90 -1.81 -6.43
N SER A 167 -6.11 -2.22 -6.01
CA SER A 167 -6.48 -3.63 -5.83
C SER A 167 -6.29 -4.42 -7.12
N ARG A 168 -6.73 -3.86 -8.26
CA ARG A 168 -6.55 -4.47 -9.58
C ARG A 168 -5.09 -4.53 -9.97
N ASN A 169 -4.37 -3.40 -9.88
CA ASN A 169 -2.95 -3.33 -10.24
C ASN A 169 -2.10 -4.31 -9.42
N ASN A 170 -2.39 -4.45 -8.13
CA ASN A 170 -1.70 -5.38 -7.24
C ASN A 170 -2.00 -6.84 -7.60
N ALA A 171 -3.26 -7.17 -7.87
CA ALA A 171 -3.66 -8.50 -8.29
C ALA A 171 -3.03 -8.87 -9.64
N ASP A 172 -3.11 -8.00 -10.64
CA ASP A 172 -2.56 -8.21 -11.98
C ASP A 172 -1.03 -8.42 -11.93
N PHE A 173 -0.33 -7.62 -11.13
CA PHE A 173 1.10 -7.81 -10.91
C PHE A 173 1.40 -9.19 -10.31
N MET A 174 0.73 -9.58 -9.22
CA MET A 174 0.98 -10.86 -8.58
C MET A 174 0.64 -12.04 -9.51
N MET A 175 -0.45 -11.94 -10.25
CA MET A 175 -0.85 -12.90 -11.27
C MET A 175 0.24 -13.09 -12.32
N GLN A 176 0.79 -11.99 -12.84
CA GLN A 176 1.87 -12.02 -13.82
C GLN A 176 3.15 -12.63 -13.23
N GLN A 177 3.57 -12.20 -12.04
CA GLN A 177 4.79 -12.69 -11.39
C GLN A 177 4.71 -14.18 -11.03
N LEU A 178 3.54 -14.63 -10.58
CA LEU A 178 3.28 -16.02 -10.21
C LEU A 178 2.87 -16.91 -11.39
N LYS A 179 2.83 -16.35 -12.61
CA LYS A 179 2.44 -17.05 -13.85
C LYS A 179 1.08 -17.77 -13.72
N MET A 180 0.15 -17.14 -13.02
CA MET A 180 -1.16 -17.71 -12.77
C MET A 180 -2.05 -17.53 -13.99
N PRO A 181 -2.78 -18.57 -14.44
CA PRO A 181 -3.57 -18.50 -15.68
C PRO A 181 -4.92 -17.80 -15.50
N ALA A 182 -5.45 -17.74 -14.28
CA ALA A 182 -6.74 -17.13 -13.96
C ALA A 182 -6.72 -16.51 -12.56
N SER A 183 -7.37 -15.35 -12.42
CA SER A 183 -7.40 -14.62 -11.14
C SER A 183 -8.20 -15.41 -10.10
N PRO A 184 -7.66 -15.64 -8.89
CA PRO A 184 -8.42 -16.21 -7.80
C PRO A 184 -9.34 -15.16 -7.14
N ALA A 185 -9.13 -13.87 -7.42
CA ALA A 185 -9.86 -12.77 -6.80
C ALA A 185 -11.18 -12.52 -7.55
N GLU A 186 -12.13 -13.44 -7.37
CA GLU A 186 -13.51 -13.21 -7.80
C GLU A 186 -14.11 -12.00 -7.08
N ALA A 187 -14.89 -11.20 -7.79
CA ALA A 187 -15.65 -10.13 -7.18
C ALA A 187 -16.89 -10.70 -6.49
N CYS A 188 -17.25 -10.14 -5.34
CA CYS A 188 -18.54 -10.44 -4.72
C CYS A 188 -19.69 -10.11 -5.69
N PRO A 189 -20.79 -10.87 -5.65
CA PRO A 189 -21.99 -10.56 -6.43
C PRO A 189 -22.46 -9.13 -6.12
N VAL A 190 -22.79 -8.37 -7.17
CA VAL A 190 -23.44 -7.08 -6.99
C VAL A 190 -24.89 -7.36 -6.60
N PRO A 191 -25.39 -6.84 -5.45
CA PRO A 191 -26.79 -7.01 -5.08
C PRO A 191 -27.68 -6.55 -6.22
N THR A 192 -28.60 -7.41 -6.67
CA THR A 192 -29.60 -7.03 -7.67
C THR A 192 -30.61 -6.09 -7.00
N PRO A 193 -30.97 -4.95 -7.61
CA PRO A 193 -31.92 -3.99 -7.04
C PRO A 193 -33.28 -4.59 -6.67
#